data_AF-A0A7Y6PUT2-F1
#
_entry.id   AF-A0A7Y6PUT2-F1
#
_cell.length_a   1.000
_cell.length_b   1.000
_cell.length_c   1.000
_cell.angle_alpha   90.00
_cell.angle_beta   90.00
_cell.angle_gamma   90.00
#
_symmetry.space_group_name_H-M   'P 1'
#
loop_
_entity.id
_entity.type
_entity.pdbx_description
1 polymer ?
#
loop_
_entity_poly.entity_id
_entity_poly.type
_entity_poly.pdbx_seq_one_letter_code
_entity_poly.pdbx_strand_id
1 'polypeptide(L)'
;MLAACAQAGQGQPVDADTGQPIDARTGGPADARADGMTVSPPDARPDAYQCTPMARQLLVNPVFDLDANGTGWTQQLIDPAGPLITGDGIPEHSAPYEVWLGGLIGLDYGVQTVTDVIYQDVAIPAGTTQLVLTGQYAVGTDESGGLVYDTASVELIQTNGTPIESVIALNNTTTTANWVPLSKTFTSNVAGQTVRLRMTSTNDDIYATSFFFDTFALTATVCQ
;
A
#
# COMPACT_ATOMS: atom_id res chain seq x y z
N MET A 1 -84.62 0.72 -6.16
CA MET A 1 -84.79 -0.07 -4.91
C MET A 1 -83.40 -0.20 -4.31
N LEU A 2 -83.07 0.61 -3.29
CA LEU A 2 -83.10 0.27 -1.85
C LEU A 2 -81.99 -0.76 -1.50
N ALA A 3 -81.13 -0.63 -0.49
CA ALA A 3 -80.71 0.40 0.47
C ALA A 3 -79.55 -0.20 1.31
N ALA A 4 -78.66 0.66 1.88
CA ALA A 4 -78.01 0.66 3.22
C ALA A 4 -77.52 -0.66 3.90
N CYS A 5 -76.55 -0.76 4.82
CA CYS A 5 -75.65 0.06 5.68
C CYS A 5 -74.51 -0.91 6.15
N ALA A 6 -73.35 -0.58 6.73
CA ALA A 6 -73.06 0.37 7.81
C ALA A 6 -71.55 0.68 7.91
N GLN A 7 -71.23 1.90 8.34
CA GLN A 7 -69.95 2.30 8.93
C GLN A 7 -69.99 2.10 10.46
N ALA A 8 -68.86 1.67 11.03
CA ALA A 8 -68.37 1.99 12.38
C ALA A 8 -66.90 1.54 12.43
N GLY A 9 -65.93 2.23 12.99
CA GLY A 9 -65.83 3.55 13.61
C GLY A 9 -64.32 3.83 13.77
N GLN A 10 -63.91 5.08 13.64
CA GLN A 10 -62.52 5.47 13.82
C GLN A 10 -62.19 5.49 15.32
N GLY A 11 -61.35 4.55 15.77
CA GLY A 11 -60.68 4.65 17.06
C GLY A 11 -59.50 5.61 16.94
N GLN A 12 -59.43 6.62 17.80
CA GLN A 12 -58.26 7.50 17.88
C GLN A 12 -57.04 6.66 18.27
N PRO A 13 -55.85 6.93 17.69
CA PRO A 13 -54.64 6.27 18.13
C PRO A 13 -54.40 6.57 19.62
N VAL A 14 -53.91 5.59 20.36
CA VAL A 14 -53.58 5.67 21.79
C VAL A 14 -52.10 5.37 21.96
N ASP A 15 -51.49 5.90 23.01
CA ASP A 15 -50.11 5.57 23.36
C ASP A 15 -50.02 4.08 23.75
N ALA A 16 -49.07 3.35 23.14
CA ALA A 16 -48.94 1.90 23.29
C ALA A 16 -48.42 1.47 24.68
N ASP A 17 -47.84 2.37 25.47
CA ASP A 17 -47.29 2.03 26.80
C ASP A 17 -48.29 2.34 27.94
N THR A 18 -49.24 3.25 27.72
CA THR A 18 -50.18 3.70 28.78
C THR A 18 -51.66 3.57 28.42
N GLY A 19 -51.99 3.31 27.15
CA GLY A 19 -53.37 3.10 26.68
C GLY A 19 -54.26 4.35 26.71
N GLN A 20 -53.70 5.56 26.81
CA GLN A 20 -54.47 6.81 26.84
C GLN A 20 -54.55 7.51 25.47
N PRO A 21 -55.64 8.27 25.18
CA PRO A 21 -55.81 8.99 23.92
C PRO A 21 -54.81 10.15 23.78
N ILE A 22 -54.19 10.29 22.61
CA ILE A 22 -53.34 11.43 22.27
C ILE A 22 -54.25 12.64 21.99
N ASP A 23 -54.39 13.54 22.97
CA ASP A 23 -55.11 14.79 22.76
C ASP A 23 -54.16 15.88 22.26
N ALA A 24 -54.53 16.51 21.15
CA ALA A 24 -53.81 17.60 20.54
C ALA A 24 -54.52 18.92 20.87
N ARG A 25 -53.95 19.77 21.73
CA ARG A 25 -54.31 21.21 21.79
C ARG A 25 -53.26 22.12 22.47
N THR A 26 -52.72 23.01 21.65
CA THR A 26 -52.54 24.47 21.83
C THR A 26 -52.69 25.10 23.23
N GLY A 27 -51.61 25.77 23.65
CA GLY A 27 -51.57 27.18 24.08
C GLY A 27 -52.35 27.63 25.34
N GLY A 28 -51.61 27.83 26.44
CA GLY A 28 -52.01 28.64 27.61
C GLY A 28 -50.78 29.29 28.26
N PRO A 29 -50.90 30.50 28.85
CA PRO A 29 -49.75 31.33 29.22
C PRO A 29 -49.11 30.94 30.55
N ALA A 30 -47.84 31.35 30.66
CA ALA A 30 -46.88 31.08 31.71
C ALA A 30 -47.38 31.41 33.13
N ASP A 31 -47.09 30.51 34.06
CA ASP A 31 -46.92 30.87 35.47
C ASP A 31 -45.63 30.23 36.00
N ALA A 32 -44.80 31.08 36.60
CA ALA A 32 -43.40 30.82 36.88
C ALA A 32 -43.24 29.97 38.14
N ARG A 33 -42.61 28.81 37.99
CA ARG A 33 -41.83 28.20 39.08
C ARG A 33 -40.45 27.85 38.55
N ALA A 34 -39.48 28.65 38.96
CA ALA A 34 -38.07 28.38 38.81
C ALA A 34 -37.70 27.21 39.73
N ASP A 35 -37.98 26.00 39.29
CA ASP A 35 -37.25 24.82 39.77
C ASP A 35 -36.08 24.63 38.80
N GLY A 36 -34.87 24.84 39.32
CA GLY A 36 -33.62 24.67 38.60
C GLY A 36 -33.41 23.22 38.21
N MET A 37 -33.99 22.81 37.09
CA MET A 37 -33.54 21.65 36.35
C MET A 37 -32.37 22.11 35.49
N THR A 38 -31.15 21.89 35.99
CA THR A 38 -29.96 21.90 35.15
C THR A 38 -30.21 20.89 34.04
N VAL A 39 -30.55 21.38 32.85
CA VAL A 39 -30.50 20.59 31.63
C VAL A 39 -29.04 20.24 31.45
N SER A 40 -28.66 19.01 31.79
CA SER A 40 -27.39 18.46 31.34
C SER A 40 -27.32 18.71 29.83
N PRO A 41 -26.24 19.31 29.31
CA PRO A 41 -26.10 19.50 27.88
C PRO A 41 -26.31 18.14 27.18
N PRO A 42 -26.98 18.12 26.01
CA PRO A 42 -27.15 16.88 25.26
C PRO A 42 -25.78 16.24 25.12
N ASP A 43 -25.78 14.96 25.51
CA ASP A 43 -24.72 13.98 25.48
C ASP A 43 -23.63 14.33 24.47
N ALA A 44 -22.39 14.34 24.93
CA ALA A 44 -21.23 14.62 24.10
C ALA A 44 -21.31 13.79 22.82
N ARG A 45 -21.09 14.47 21.69
CA ARG A 45 -20.95 13.88 20.35
C ARG A 45 -20.21 12.53 20.48
N PRO A 46 -20.78 11.41 19.99
CA PRO A 46 -20.15 10.11 20.14
C PRO A 46 -18.73 10.19 19.57
N ASP A 47 -17.80 9.84 20.43
CA ASP A 47 -16.35 9.82 20.30
C ASP A 47 -15.85 10.15 18.90
N ALA A 48 -15.21 11.32 18.76
CA ALA A 48 -14.30 11.53 17.64
C ALA A 48 -13.28 10.38 17.71
N TYR A 49 -13.35 9.45 16.75
CA TYR A 49 -12.38 8.37 16.57
C TYR A 49 -10.99 8.98 16.77
N GLN A 50 -10.34 8.68 17.90
CA GLN A 50 -9.02 9.22 18.19
C GLN A 50 -8.04 8.43 17.35
N CYS A 51 -7.75 8.93 16.14
CA CYS A 51 -6.68 8.38 15.33
C CYS A 51 -5.35 8.57 16.08
N THR A 52 -4.74 7.46 16.50
CA THR A 52 -3.33 7.43 16.90
C THR A 52 -2.52 6.93 15.71
N PRO A 53 -1.69 7.79 15.07
CA PRO A 53 -0.87 7.36 13.96
C PRO A 53 0.17 6.33 14.40
N MET A 54 0.21 5.18 13.72
CA MET A 54 1.22 4.15 13.92
C MET A 54 1.88 3.76 12.60
N ALA A 55 3.20 3.56 12.64
CA ALA A 55 3.96 3.06 11.51
C ALA A 55 4.00 1.52 11.53
N ARG A 56 3.76 0.89 10.38
CA ARG A 56 3.81 -0.57 10.21
C ARG A 56 4.63 -0.93 8.97
N GLN A 57 5.69 -1.71 9.15
CA GLN A 57 6.40 -2.37 8.05
C GLN A 57 5.48 -3.43 7.42
N LEU A 58 5.41 -3.42 6.09
CA LEU A 58 4.54 -4.30 5.33
C LEU A 58 5.30 -5.40 4.57
N LEU A 59 6.60 -5.23 4.30
CA LEU A 59 7.39 -6.24 3.59
C LEU A 59 7.77 -7.39 4.52
N VAL A 60 7.67 -8.61 3.98
CA VAL A 60 8.36 -9.80 4.47
C VAL A 60 9.78 -9.79 3.93
N ASN A 61 10.75 -10.19 4.76
CA ASN A 61 12.18 -10.12 4.44
C ASN A 61 12.61 -8.77 3.85
N PRO A 62 12.36 -7.64 4.56
CA PRO A 62 12.58 -6.29 4.03
C PRO A 62 14.04 -5.99 3.68
N VAL A 63 14.98 -6.63 4.38
CA VAL A 63 16.42 -6.46 4.21
C VAL A 63 17.06 -7.67 3.50
N PHE A 64 16.26 -8.58 2.96
CA PHE A 64 16.70 -9.77 2.20
C PHE A 64 17.50 -10.84 2.96
N ASP A 65 17.95 -10.56 4.18
CA ASP A 65 18.80 -11.41 5.04
C ASP A 65 18.19 -12.73 5.59
N LEU A 66 16.90 -13.03 5.37
CA LEU A 66 16.31 -14.26 5.94
C LEU A 66 16.81 -15.55 5.29
N ASP A 67 16.94 -15.57 3.96
CA ASP A 67 17.52 -16.67 3.19
C ASP A 67 17.77 -16.26 1.72
N ALA A 68 18.73 -16.93 1.07
CA ALA A 68 19.10 -16.69 -0.32
C ALA A 68 18.02 -17.05 -1.36
N ASN A 69 17.00 -17.82 -1.00
CA ASN A 69 15.85 -18.07 -1.91
C ASN A 69 14.78 -16.98 -1.77
N GLY A 70 14.96 -16.03 -0.86
CA GLY A 70 14.12 -14.86 -0.71
C GLY A 70 12.76 -15.13 -0.09
N THR A 71 12.70 -15.61 1.16
CA THR A 71 11.42 -15.78 1.89
C THR A 71 10.49 -14.57 1.69
N GLY A 72 9.28 -14.84 1.19
CA GLY A 72 8.27 -13.81 0.95
C GLY A 72 8.40 -13.07 -0.38
N TRP A 73 9.43 -13.33 -1.18
CA TRP A 73 9.64 -12.75 -2.51
C TRP A 73 9.46 -13.82 -3.59
N THR A 74 8.85 -13.42 -4.71
CA THR A 74 8.77 -14.24 -5.91
C THR A 74 9.80 -13.75 -6.91
N GLN A 75 10.58 -14.68 -7.46
CA GLN A 75 11.67 -14.39 -8.38
C GLN A 75 11.38 -15.03 -9.75
N GLN A 76 11.61 -14.28 -10.82
CA GLN A 76 11.70 -14.74 -12.19
C GLN A 76 13.13 -14.47 -12.65
N LEU A 77 13.87 -15.55 -12.86
CA LEU A 77 15.30 -15.53 -13.08
C LEU A 77 15.62 -15.65 -14.57
N ILE A 78 16.61 -14.90 -15.05
CA ILE A 78 17.27 -15.18 -16.33
C ILE A 78 18.00 -16.53 -16.25
N ASP A 79 18.80 -16.72 -15.19
CA ASP A 79 19.52 -17.97 -14.91
C ASP A 79 18.87 -18.74 -13.74
N PRO A 80 18.24 -19.90 -13.99
CA PRO A 80 17.68 -20.73 -12.92
C PRO A 80 18.71 -21.23 -11.89
N ALA A 81 20.01 -21.16 -12.18
CA ALA A 81 21.07 -21.60 -11.28
C ALA A 81 21.49 -20.53 -10.24
N GLY A 82 21.16 -19.25 -10.45
CA GLY A 82 21.51 -18.14 -9.58
C GLY A 82 20.27 -17.42 -9.05
N PRO A 83 19.98 -17.44 -7.74
CA PRO A 83 18.91 -16.62 -7.18
C PRO A 83 19.26 -15.12 -7.28
N LEU A 84 18.26 -14.25 -7.40
CA LEU A 84 18.46 -12.79 -7.38
C LEU A 84 18.75 -12.28 -5.98
N ILE A 85 18.36 -13.03 -4.93
CA ILE A 85 18.79 -12.72 -3.56
C ILE A 85 20.06 -13.51 -3.28
N THR A 86 21.17 -12.80 -3.09
CA THR A 86 22.50 -13.39 -3.02
C THR A 86 23.42 -12.53 -2.16
N GLY A 87 24.56 -13.07 -1.73
CA GLY A 87 25.64 -12.34 -1.06
C GLY A 87 26.88 -12.22 -1.96
N ASP A 88 26.67 -12.35 -3.27
CA ASP A 88 27.68 -12.22 -4.31
C ASP A 88 27.52 -10.87 -5.02
N GLY A 89 28.58 -10.40 -5.67
CA GLY A 89 28.57 -9.15 -6.42
C GLY A 89 29.35 -8.05 -5.69
N ILE A 90 28.65 -7.21 -4.94
CA ILE A 90 29.25 -6.13 -4.14
C ILE A 90 29.12 -6.43 -2.65
N PRO A 91 29.89 -5.77 -1.76
CA PRO A 91 29.61 -5.85 -0.33
C PRO A 91 28.19 -5.37 -0.03
N GLU A 92 27.46 -6.18 0.73
CA GLU A 92 26.04 -5.98 1.05
C GLU A 92 25.89 -4.71 1.89
N HIS A 93 24.76 -4.00 1.76
CA HIS A 93 24.48 -2.87 2.66
C HIS A 93 24.05 -3.38 4.04
N SER A 94 23.22 -4.43 4.07
CA SER A 94 22.93 -5.26 5.24
C SER A 94 23.33 -6.70 4.90
N ALA A 95 24.21 -7.29 5.70
CA ALA A 95 24.65 -8.66 5.49
C ALA A 95 23.65 -9.67 6.09
N PRO A 96 23.46 -10.86 5.47
CA PRO A 96 24.34 -11.43 4.45
C PRO A 96 23.83 -11.40 3.00
N TYR A 97 22.70 -10.75 2.68
CA TYR A 97 22.15 -10.82 1.32
C TYR A 97 21.60 -9.48 0.82
N GLU A 98 21.82 -9.20 -0.47
CA GLU A 98 21.13 -8.18 -1.24
C GLU A 98 20.30 -8.79 -2.38
N VAL A 99 19.54 -7.94 -3.07
CA VAL A 99 18.98 -8.27 -4.38
C VAL A 99 19.95 -7.81 -5.47
N TRP A 100 20.34 -8.70 -6.38
CA TRP A 100 21.08 -8.41 -7.60
C TRP A 100 20.24 -8.80 -8.82
N LEU A 101 19.86 -7.81 -9.64
CA LEU A 101 19.22 -8.01 -10.94
C LEU A 101 20.18 -7.63 -12.08
N GLY A 102 20.00 -8.26 -13.25
CA GLY A 102 20.84 -8.01 -14.41
C GLY A 102 22.22 -8.65 -14.25
N GLY A 103 23.28 -7.98 -14.73
CA GLY A 103 24.63 -8.55 -14.68
C GLY A 103 24.83 -9.71 -15.68
N LEU A 104 23.87 -9.92 -16.59
CA LEU A 104 23.86 -10.98 -17.59
C LEU A 104 23.50 -10.38 -18.94
N ILE A 105 24.06 -10.90 -20.02
CA ILE A 105 23.82 -10.39 -21.38
C ILE A 105 23.01 -11.37 -22.21
N GLY A 106 22.20 -10.86 -23.13
CA GLY A 106 21.39 -11.67 -24.04
C GLY A 106 22.18 -12.62 -24.92
N LEU A 107 23.41 -12.25 -25.31
CA LEU A 107 24.27 -13.08 -26.15
C LEU A 107 24.57 -14.46 -25.52
N ASP A 108 24.75 -14.53 -24.21
CA ASP A 108 25.01 -15.79 -23.49
C ASP A 108 23.82 -16.76 -23.54
N TYR A 109 22.62 -16.22 -23.78
CA TYR A 109 21.36 -16.96 -23.86
C TYR A 109 20.80 -17.03 -25.29
N GLY A 110 21.51 -16.47 -26.28
CA GLY A 110 21.08 -16.45 -27.68
C GLY A 110 19.82 -15.59 -27.93
N VAL A 111 19.58 -14.57 -27.11
CA VAL A 111 18.46 -13.63 -27.22
C VAL A 111 18.97 -12.17 -27.26
N GLN A 112 18.12 -11.23 -27.69
CA GLN A 112 18.51 -9.81 -27.76
C GLN A 112 18.48 -9.09 -26.42
N THR A 113 17.69 -9.58 -25.47
CA THR A 113 17.54 -8.98 -24.15
C THR A 113 17.23 -10.07 -23.14
N VAL A 114 17.67 -9.87 -21.91
CA VAL A 114 17.37 -10.74 -20.77
C VAL A 114 16.75 -9.91 -19.66
N THR A 115 15.78 -10.49 -18.94
CA THR A 115 14.96 -9.77 -17.95
C THR A 115 14.84 -10.57 -16.66
N ASP A 116 15.26 -9.96 -15.56
CA ASP A 116 14.93 -10.44 -14.21
C ASP A 116 13.73 -9.68 -13.64
N VAL A 117 12.93 -10.38 -12.83
CA VAL A 117 11.86 -9.76 -12.05
C VAL A 117 11.85 -10.34 -10.65
N ILE A 118 11.79 -9.48 -9.64
CA ILE A 118 11.51 -9.90 -8.27
C ILE A 118 10.39 -9.03 -7.67
N TYR A 119 9.46 -9.65 -6.96
CA TYR A 119 8.32 -8.92 -6.41
C TYR A 119 7.75 -9.55 -5.13
N GLN A 120 6.99 -8.73 -4.41
CA GLN A 120 6.14 -9.17 -3.31
C GLN A 120 4.76 -8.53 -3.44
N ASP A 121 3.72 -9.34 -3.26
CA ASP A 121 2.34 -8.87 -3.12
C ASP A 121 2.12 -8.42 -1.67
N VAL A 122 1.68 -7.18 -1.48
CA VAL A 122 1.58 -6.51 -0.19
C VAL A 122 0.14 -6.08 0.07
N ALA A 123 -0.43 -6.55 1.19
CA ALA A 123 -1.73 -6.09 1.66
C ALA A 123 -1.60 -4.76 2.41
N ILE A 124 -2.13 -3.68 1.83
CA ILE A 124 -2.13 -2.35 2.44
C ILE A 124 -3.33 -2.23 3.41
N PRO A 125 -3.12 -1.87 4.69
CA PRO A 125 -4.22 -1.66 5.63
C PRO A 125 -5.25 -0.63 5.14
N ALA A 126 -6.54 -0.86 5.44
CA ALA A 126 -7.61 0.05 5.03
C ALA A 126 -7.54 1.44 5.68
N GLY A 127 -6.90 1.55 6.85
CA GLY A 127 -6.69 2.81 7.56
C GLY A 127 -5.38 3.53 7.21
N THR A 128 -4.68 3.12 6.15
CA THR A 128 -3.41 3.74 5.75
C THR A 128 -3.62 5.18 5.29
N THR A 129 -2.97 6.12 5.98
CA THR A 129 -2.97 7.55 5.66
C THR A 129 -1.72 7.99 4.91
N GLN A 130 -0.63 7.22 5.00
CA GLN A 130 0.60 7.44 4.25
C GLN A 130 1.29 6.10 3.98
N LEU A 131 1.89 5.96 2.80
CA LEU A 131 2.70 4.81 2.43
C LEU A 131 4.06 5.32 1.93
N VAL A 132 5.15 4.80 2.51
CA VAL A 132 6.51 5.21 2.17
C VAL A 132 7.37 3.98 1.91
N LEU A 133 8.05 3.93 0.78
CA LEU A 133 9.14 2.98 0.54
C LEU A 133 10.47 3.68 0.81
N THR A 134 11.33 3.08 1.63
CA THR A 134 12.75 3.43 1.74
C THR A 134 13.60 2.24 1.34
N GLY A 135 14.87 2.48 0.99
CA GLY A 135 15.80 1.43 0.64
C GLY A 135 17.17 1.97 0.26
N GLN A 136 18.01 1.08 -0.25
CA GLN A 136 19.31 1.38 -0.83
C GLN A 136 19.37 0.77 -2.23
N TYR A 137 20.10 1.43 -3.13
CA TYR A 137 20.42 0.88 -4.44
C TYR A 137 21.88 1.15 -4.80
N ALA A 138 22.42 0.30 -5.67
CA ALA A 138 23.69 0.55 -6.34
C ALA A 138 23.60 0.07 -7.79
N VAL A 139 24.39 0.69 -8.68
CA VAL A 139 24.43 0.36 -10.11
C VAL A 139 25.88 0.28 -10.56
N GLY A 140 26.25 -0.86 -11.15
CA GLY A 140 27.54 -1.08 -11.81
C GLY A 140 27.32 -1.48 -13.26
N THR A 141 28.17 -1.01 -14.18
CA THR A 141 28.02 -1.29 -15.60
C THR A 141 29.37 -1.51 -16.27
N ASP A 142 29.39 -2.42 -17.25
CA ASP A 142 30.49 -2.58 -18.20
C ASP A 142 30.29 -1.71 -19.46
N GLU A 143 29.12 -1.11 -19.62
CA GLU A 143 28.81 -0.19 -20.71
C GLU A 143 29.66 1.09 -20.65
N SER A 144 29.89 1.68 -21.82
CA SER A 144 30.63 2.94 -21.93
C SER A 144 29.91 3.95 -22.81
N GLY A 145 30.08 5.24 -22.47
CA GLY A 145 29.38 6.33 -23.14
C GLY A 145 28.13 6.78 -22.38
N GLY A 146 27.16 7.36 -23.11
CA GLY A 146 25.96 7.97 -22.52
C GLY A 146 24.65 7.53 -23.17
N LEU A 147 24.68 6.42 -23.90
CA LEU A 147 23.47 5.81 -24.45
C LEU A 147 22.87 4.86 -23.42
N VAL A 148 21.54 4.74 -23.45
CA VAL A 148 20.79 3.86 -22.55
C VAL A 148 20.55 2.54 -23.27
N TYR A 149 21.10 1.47 -22.72
CA TYR A 149 20.98 0.10 -23.23
C TYR A 149 20.24 -0.76 -22.21
N ASP A 150 20.79 -0.82 -21.01
CA ASP A 150 20.24 -1.57 -19.89
C ASP A 150 19.39 -0.68 -18.99
N THR A 151 18.29 -1.23 -18.48
CA THR A 151 17.37 -0.50 -17.61
C THR A 151 16.96 -1.33 -16.40
N ALA A 152 16.65 -0.65 -15.30
CA ALA A 152 15.93 -1.26 -14.18
C ALA A 152 14.93 -0.29 -13.58
N SER A 153 13.93 -0.81 -12.89
CA SER A 153 12.94 0.00 -12.20
C SER A 153 12.48 -0.67 -10.91
N VAL A 154 12.04 0.18 -9.97
CA VAL A 154 11.21 -0.24 -8.83
C VAL A 154 9.87 0.45 -8.96
N GLU A 155 8.79 -0.30 -8.82
CA GLU A 155 7.45 0.17 -9.10
C GLU A 155 6.44 -0.42 -8.12
N LEU A 156 5.42 0.36 -7.80
CA LEU A 156 4.18 -0.14 -7.22
C LEU A 156 3.18 -0.34 -8.36
N ILE A 157 2.65 -1.56 -8.46
CA ILE A 157 1.69 -1.94 -9.51
C ILE A 157 0.52 -2.71 -8.89
N GLN A 158 -0.58 -2.80 -9.60
CA GLN A 158 -1.65 -3.75 -9.27
C GLN A 158 -1.17 -5.19 -9.53
N THR A 159 -1.72 -6.17 -8.84
CA THR A 159 -1.33 -7.59 -9.00
C THR A 159 -1.61 -8.13 -10.40
N ASN A 160 -2.47 -7.47 -11.18
CA ASN A 160 -2.71 -7.76 -12.60
C ASN A 160 -1.71 -7.10 -13.57
N GLY A 161 -0.71 -6.39 -13.05
CA GLY A 161 0.33 -5.72 -13.83
C GLY A 161 0.05 -4.25 -14.19
N THR A 162 -1.13 -3.71 -13.88
CA THR A 162 -1.43 -2.29 -14.15
C THR A 162 -0.53 -1.38 -13.30
N PRO A 163 0.22 -0.43 -13.88
CA PRO A 163 1.06 0.48 -13.11
C PRO A 163 0.25 1.36 -12.16
N ILE A 164 0.75 1.57 -10.94
CA ILE A 164 0.19 2.54 -9.98
C ILE A 164 1.14 3.74 -9.89
N GLU A 165 2.38 3.51 -9.47
CA GLU A 165 3.36 4.58 -9.28
C GLU A 165 4.80 4.04 -9.40
N SER A 166 5.64 4.75 -10.14
CA SER A 166 7.07 4.46 -10.22
C SER A 166 7.80 5.02 -8.99
N VAL A 167 8.72 4.22 -8.44
CA VAL A 167 9.59 4.58 -7.32
C VAL A 167 10.90 5.16 -7.85
N ILE A 168 11.59 4.41 -8.70
CA ILE A 168 12.85 4.80 -9.31
C ILE A 168 13.00 4.12 -10.68
N ALA A 169 13.66 4.80 -11.59
CA ALA A 169 14.11 4.27 -12.87
C ALA A 169 15.63 4.45 -12.95
N LEU A 170 16.33 3.37 -13.26
CA LEU A 170 17.78 3.25 -13.34
C LEU A 170 18.16 2.77 -14.74
N ASN A 171 19.40 3.04 -15.14
CA ASN A 171 19.98 2.50 -16.35
C ASN A 171 21.51 2.44 -16.25
N ASN A 172 22.16 1.92 -17.28
CA ASN A 172 23.62 1.87 -17.39
C ASN A 172 24.32 3.23 -17.27
N THR A 173 23.64 4.37 -17.47
CA THR A 173 24.22 5.71 -17.27
C THR A 173 24.06 6.25 -15.84
N THR A 174 23.32 5.56 -14.96
CA THR A 174 23.10 5.94 -13.56
C THR A 174 24.00 5.19 -12.58
N THR A 175 25.25 4.94 -12.96
CA THR A 175 26.24 4.22 -12.14
C THR A 175 26.49 4.90 -10.80
N THR A 176 26.73 4.11 -9.75
CA THR A 176 26.98 4.60 -8.39
C THR A 176 28.30 4.06 -7.86
N ALA A 177 29.06 4.87 -7.13
CA ALA A 177 30.29 4.40 -6.48
C ALA A 177 30.08 3.69 -5.14
N ASN A 178 28.95 3.95 -4.48
CA ASN A 178 28.54 3.37 -3.20
C ASN A 178 27.02 3.18 -3.20
N TRP A 179 26.49 2.45 -2.22
CA TRP A 179 25.06 2.41 -1.93
C TRP A 179 24.45 3.81 -1.79
N VAL A 180 23.34 4.04 -2.48
CA VAL A 180 22.60 5.30 -2.50
C VAL A 180 21.21 5.09 -1.88
N PRO A 181 20.80 5.93 -0.92
CA PRO A 181 19.48 5.80 -0.33
C PRO A 181 18.39 6.20 -1.32
N LEU A 182 17.30 5.43 -1.34
CA LEU A 182 16.06 5.77 -2.01
C LEU A 182 14.95 5.99 -0.99
N SER A 183 14.05 6.93 -1.28
CA SER A 183 12.85 7.19 -0.49
C SER A 183 11.74 7.69 -1.40
N LYS A 184 10.57 7.07 -1.28
CA LYS A 184 9.38 7.38 -2.07
C LYS A 184 8.15 7.37 -1.17
N THR A 185 7.53 8.54 -1.02
CA THR A 185 6.16 8.64 -0.49
C THR A 185 5.19 8.45 -1.64
N PHE A 186 4.30 7.47 -1.54
CA PHE A 186 3.28 7.22 -2.54
C PHE A 186 2.14 8.22 -2.41
N THR A 187 1.62 8.65 -3.55
CA THR A 187 0.50 9.61 -3.63
C THR A 187 -0.81 8.94 -4.02
N SER A 188 -0.73 7.79 -4.67
CA SER A 188 -1.90 6.98 -5.03
C SER A 188 -2.56 6.38 -3.79
N ASN A 189 -3.89 6.51 -3.69
CA ASN A 189 -4.64 5.89 -2.59
C ASN A 189 -4.84 4.39 -2.86
N VAL A 190 -4.04 3.58 -2.18
CA VAL A 190 -4.08 2.11 -2.25
C VAL A 190 -4.51 1.46 -0.93
N ALA A 191 -5.04 2.25 0.02
CA ALA A 191 -5.49 1.74 1.31
C ALA A 191 -6.55 0.64 1.13
N GLY A 192 -6.38 -0.48 1.82
CA GLY A 192 -7.28 -1.64 1.77
C GLY A 192 -7.12 -2.52 0.54
N GLN A 193 -6.17 -2.23 -0.35
CA GLN A 193 -5.88 -3.05 -1.53
C GLN A 193 -4.68 -3.96 -1.30
N THR A 194 -4.61 -5.05 -2.07
CA THR A 194 -3.36 -5.79 -2.27
C THR A 194 -2.72 -5.29 -3.55
N VAL A 195 -1.50 -4.77 -3.42
CA VAL A 195 -0.69 -4.24 -4.52
C VAL A 195 0.62 -5.02 -4.61
N ARG A 196 1.41 -4.81 -5.65
CA ARG A 196 2.69 -5.47 -5.87
C ARG A 196 3.81 -4.44 -5.89
N LEU A 197 4.81 -4.63 -5.03
CA LEU A 197 6.10 -3.97 -5.16
C LEU A 197 6.97 -4.84 -6.07
N ARG A 198 7.36 -4.31 -7.22
CA ARG A 198 8.13 -5.04 -8.24
C ARG A 198 9.43 -4.32 -8.55
N MET A 199 10.49 -5.10 -8.67
CA MET A 199 11.76 -4.70 -9.26
C MET A 199 11.93 -5.48 -10.56
N THR A 200 12.35 -4.79 -11.61
CA THR A 200 12.60 -5.39 -12.93
C THR A 200 13.91 -4.86 -13.46
N SER A 201 14.76 -5.72 -14.03
CA SER A 201 15.89 -5.30 -14.88
C SER A 201 15.69 -5.81 -16.30
N THR A 202 16.31 -5.15 -17.26
CA THR A 202 16.49 -5.67 -18.60
C THR A 202 17.87 -5.26 -19.08
N ASN A 203 18.70 -6.25 -19.39
CA ASN A 203 19.96 -6.03 -20.08
C ASN A 203 19.80 -6.41 -21.56
N ASP A 204 20.50 -5.71 -22.45
CA ASP A 204 20.52 -6.05 -23.87
C ASP A 204 21.49 -7.22 -24.17
N ASP A 205 21.99 -7.33 -25.40
CA ASP A 205 22.82 -8.46 -25.82
C ASP A 205 24.32 -8.27 -25.61
N ILE A 206 24.82 -7.09 -25.24
CA ILE A 206 26.26 -6.82 -25.12
C ILE A 206 26.56 -5.91 -23.94
N TYR A 207 27.56 -6.28 -23.13
CA TYR A 207 27.93 -5.63 -21.87
C TYR A 207 26.81 -5.65 -20.83
N ALA A 208 27.17 -5.93 -19.58
CA ALA A 208 26.17 -6.09 -18.54
C ALA A 208 26.04 -4.83 -17.69
N THR A 209 24.85 -4.64 -17.14
CA THR A 209 24.61 -3.71 -16.05
C THR A 209 23.96 -4.44 -14.89
N SER A 210 24.60 -4.37 -13.74
CA SER A 210 24.12 -4.92 -12.48
C SER A 210 23.39 -3.85 -11.68
N PHE A 211 22.18 -4.18 -11.22
CA PHE A 211 21.35 -3.34 -10.39
C PHE A 211 21.14 -4.01 -9.04
N PHE A 212 21.69 -3.41 -7.98
CA PHE A 212 21.64 -3.93 -6.63
C PHE A 212 20.62 -3.16 -5.80
N PHE A 213 19.87 -3.85 -4.94
CA PHE A 213 18.90 -3.28 -4.01
C PHE A 213 18.99 -3.96 -2.65
N ASP A 214 18.90 -3.17 -1.58
CA ASP A 214 19.02 -3.69 -0.22
C ASP A 214 18.23 -2.80 0.76
N THR A 215 17.93 -3.34 1.93
CA THR A 215 17.49 -2.63 3.14
C THR A 215 16.18 -1.89 2.90
N PHE A 216 15.24 -2.55 2.22
CA PHE A 216 13.94 -1.97 1.90
C PHE A 216 13.06 -1.85 3.14
N ALA A 217 12.16 -0.88 3.12
CA ALA A 217 11.03 -0.85 4.04
C ALA A 217 9.83 -0.18 3.40
N LEU A 218 8.72 -0.90 3.29
CA LEU A 218 7.44 -0.34 2.89
C LEU A 218 6.62 -0.09 4.15
N THR A 219 6.60 1.15 4.59
CA THR A 219 5.97 1.56 5.85
C THR A 219 4.62 2.21 5.56
N ALA A 220 3.56 1.66 6.13
CA ALA A 220 2.26 2.30 6.20
C ALA A 220 2.11 3.04 7.53
N THR A 221 1.75 4.32 7.47
CA THR A 221 1.17 5.05 8.60
C THR A 221 -0.32 4.76 8.62
N VAL A 222 -0.82 4.22 9.73
CA VAL A 222 -2.22 3.80 9.90
C VAL A 222 -2.83 4.56 11.07
N CYS A 223 -4.08 5.00 10.95
CA CYS A 223 -4.89 5.44 12.08
C CYS A 223 -5.50 4.21 12.77
N GLN A 224 -5.19 3.98 14.04
CA GLN A 224 -5.97 3.08 14.90
C GLN A 224 -6.34 3.77 16.21
#